data_AF-A0A935ZAV9-F1
#
_entry.id   AF-A0A935ZAV9-F1
#
_cell.length_a   1.000
_cell.length_b   1.000
_cell.length_c   1.000
_cell.angle_alpha   90.00
_cell.angle_beta   90.00
_cell.angle_gamma   90.00
#
_symmetry.space_group_name_H-M   'P 1'
#
loop_
_entity.id
_entity.type
_entity.pdbx_description
1 polymer ?
#
loop_
_entity_poly.entity_id
_entity_poly.type
_entity_poly.pdbx_seq_one_letter_code
_entity_poly.pdbx_strand_id
1 'polypeptide(L)'
;MKPFVFAAALVPSVLVAIVSASVAHADDLPALPEPAVTAAPTVTAAPSVTLVPAAPAATTPPPAAAQPVAAPSTPTLVARRRAETEGEEAPREWYGYQTLVVDLAGIGMTAGAAGGGYPLAIAGLATYVVGGPIVHAAHGHGAKVAIDLGIRLGAPTVGGLTGILLGCAGGCSGDLGGLAGAIGGAFGAGLGVVTAIVIDSAVLAREPAEQGKESAKWDGKPIVRPEVTSLPGGGAVGVGGAF
;
A
#
# COMPACT_ATOMS: atom_id res chain seq x y z
N MET A 1 23.58 -6.31 -34.17
CA MET A 1 22.59 -5.37 -33.61
C MET A 1 21.27 -6.12 -33.38
N LYS A 2 20.75 -6.04 -32.15
CA LYS A 2 19.39 -6.37 -31.65
C LYS A 2 18.93 -7.84 -31.56
N PRO A 3 18.95 -8.40 -30.34
CA PRO A 3 17.86 -9.23 -29.84
C PRO A 3 17.39 -8.69 -28.48
N PHE A 4 16.37 -7.81 -28.46
CA PHE A 4 15.76 -7.34 -27.20
C PHE A 4 14.23 -7.21 -27.28
N VAL A 5 13.59 -7.73 -28.34
CA VAL A 5 12.16 -7.49 -28.60
C VAL A 5 11.26 -8.67 -28.17
N PHE A 6 11.80 -9.84 -27.84
CA PHE A 6 10.96 -11.02 -27.52
C PHE A 6 10.50 -11.16 -26.06
N ALA A 7 11.04 -10.37 -25.12
CA ALA A 7 10.73 -10.56 -23.69
C ALA A 7 9.39 -9.97 -23.23
N ALA A 8 8.79 -9.04 -23.99
CA ALA A 8 7.58 -8.33 -23.56
C ALA A 8 6.27 -9.12 -23.80
N ALA A 9 6.28 -10.18 -24.62
CA ALA A 9 5.07 -10.93 -24.98
C ALA A 9 4.83 -12.19 -24.11
N LEU A 10 5.79 -12.59 -23.26
CA LEU A 10 5.72 -13.84 -22.48
C LEU A 10 5.10 -13.67 -21.09
N VAL A 11 5.15 -12.47 -20.51
CA VAL A 11 4.60 -12.18 -19.18
C VAL A 11 3.08 -12.40 -19.08
N PRO A 12 2.23 -11.96 -20.03
CA PRO A 12 0.79 -12.25 -19.94
C PRO A 12 0.48 -13.75 -20.13
N SER A 13 1.26 -14.48 -20.92
CA SER A 13 0.99 -15.89 -21.23
C SER A 13 1.24 -16.83 -20.06
N VAL A 14 2.24 -16.57 -19.22
CA VAL A 14 2.51 -17.39 -18.02
C VAL A 14 1.46 -17.15 -16.94
N LEU A 15 1.02 -15.90 -16.76
CA LEU A 15 -0.05 -15.58 -15.81
C LEU A 15 -1.40 -16.18 -16.24
N VAL A 16 -1.70 -16.15 -17.54
CA VAL A 16 -2.89 -16.81 -18.12
C VAL A 16 -2.79 -18.33 -17.98
N ALA A 17 -1.61 -18.94 -18.12
CA ALA A 17 -1.44 -20.39 -17.99
C ALA A 17 -1.64 -20.90 -16.55
N ILE A 18 -1.14 -20.16 -15.54
CA ILE A 18 -1.34 -20.52 -14.12
C ILE A 18 -2.82 -20.40 -13.74
N VAL A 19 -3.53 -19.38 -14.24
CA VAL A 19 -4.98 -19.24 -14.03
C VAL A 19 -5.75 -20.32 -14.79
N SER A 20 -5.36 -20.64 -16.03
CA SER A 20 -6.07 -21.62 -16.87
C SER A 20 -5.92 -23.07 -16.39
N ALA A 21 -4.75 -23.44 -15.86
CA ALA A 21 -4.52 -24.80 -15.34
C ALA A 21 -5.37 -25.11 -14.09
N SER A 22 -5.84 -24.09 -13.38
CA SER A 22 -6.72 -24.26 -12.21
C SER A 22 -8.21 -24.42 -12.59
N VAL A 23 -8.61 -24.04 -13.81
CA VAL A 23 -10.02 -24.09 -14.26
C VAL A 23 -10.36 -25.43 -14.92
N ALA A 24 -9.39 -26.14 -15.51
CA ALA A 24 -9.61 -27.43 -16.17
C ALA A 24 -9.97 -28.60 -15.23
N HIS A 25 -10.14 -28.36 -13.92
CA HIS A 25 -10.57 -29.35 -12.92
C HIS A 25 -11.90 -28.99 -12.25
N ALA A 26 -12.55 -27.88 -12.62
CA ALA A 26 -13.77 -27.41 -11.96
C ALA A 26 -15.06 -28.02 -12.53
N ASP A 27 -15.03 -28.59 -13.74
CA ASP A 27 -16.23 -29.09 -14.43
C ASP A 27 -16.77 -30.42 -13.89
N ASP A 28 -16.03 -31.14 -13.04
CA ASP A 28 -16.43 -32.43 -12.46
C ASP A 28 -16.97 -32.35 -11.01
N LEU A 29 -17.12 -31.14 -10.46
CA LEU A 29 -17.68 -31.01 -9.11
C LEU A 29 -19.21 -31.06 -9.13
N PRO A 30 -19.85 -31.92 -8.31
CA PRO A 30 -21.30 -31.94 -8.21
C PRO A 30 -21.81 -30.58 -7.75
N ALA A 31 -22.89 -30.10 -8.39
CA ALA A 31 -23.52 -28.83 -8.06
C ALA A 31 -23.75 -28.73 -6.54
N LEU A 32 -23.07 -27.77 -5.90
CA LEU A 32 -23.31 -27.46 -4.50
C LEU A 32 -24.72 -26.87 -4.35
N PRO A 33 -25.44 -27.18 -3.27
CA PRO A 33 -26.76 -26.61 -3.00
C PRO A 33 -26.66 -25.08 -2.93
N GLU A 34 -27.65 -24.39 -3.49
CA GLU A 34 -27.72 -22.92 -3.44
C GLU A 34 -27.56 -22.42 -2.01
N PRO A 35 -26.68 -21.44 -1.76
CA PRO A 35 -26.53 -20.87 -0.43
C PRO A 35 -27.83 -20.16 -0.03
N ALA A 36 -28.41 -20.57 1.10
CA ALA A 36 -29.56 -19.92 1.68
C ALA A 36 -29.25 -18.42 1.89
N VAL A 37 -30.00 -17.57 1.20
CA VAL A 37 -29.92 -16.11 1.33
C VAL A 37 -30.21 -15.74 2.78
N THR A 38 -29.16 -15.53 3.56
CA THR A 38 -29.28 -15.12 4.96
C THR A 38 -29.53 -13.61 4.95
N ALA A 39 -30.63 -13.18 5.56
CA ALA A 39 -31.04 -11.78 5.57
C ALA A 39 -29.91 -10.86 6.09
N ALA A 40 -29.68 -9.75 5.40
CA ALA A 40 -28.66 -8.78 5.74
C ALA A 40 -28.85 -8.24 7.17
N PRO A 41 -27.78 -8.03 7.96
CA PRO A 41 -27.89 -7.47 9.28
C PRO A 41 -28.43 -6.04 9.21
N THR A 42 -29.45 -5.76 10.02
CA THR A 42 -30.01 -4.42 10.19
C THR A 42 -28.96 -3.53 10.86
N VAL A 43 -28.39 -2.59 10.09
CA VAL A 43 -27.45 -1.59 10.62
C VAL A 43 -28.22 -0.64 11.54
N THR A 44 -27.91 -0.70 12.84
CA THR A 44 -28.48 0.20 13.85
C THR A 44 -27.79 1.56 13.74
N ALA A 45 -28.56 2.64 13.66
CA ALA A 45 -28.04 4.00 13.52
C ALA A 45 -27.16 4.39 14.72
N ALA A 46 -26.00 4.99 14.44
CA ALA A 46 -25.09 5.51 15.45
C ALA A 46 -25.66 6.76 16.16
N PRO A 47 -25.35 6.96 17.45
CA PRO A 47 -25.84 8.12 18.20
C PRO A 47 -25.23 9.43 17.69
N SER A 48 -26.06 10.47 17.63
CA SER A 48 -25.64 11.83 17.25
C SER A 48 -24.72 12.43 18.31
N VAL A 49 -23.49 12.76 17.95
CA VAL A 49 -22.56 13.50 18.81
C VAL A 49 -22.95 14.99 18.78
N THR A 50 -23.31 15.54 19.94
CA THR A 50 -23.58 16.97 20.11
C THR A 50 -22.26 17.69 20.39
N LEU A 51 -21.83 18.59 19.51
CA LEU A 51 -20.65 19.41 19.70
C LEU A 51 -20.91 20.47 20.79
N VAL A 52 -20.08 20.48 21.82
CA VAL A 52 -20.05 21.54 22.84
C VAL A 52 -19.21 22.71 22.30
N PRO A 53 -19.74 23.95 22.26
CA PRO A 53 -18.98 25.10 21.78
C PRO A 53 -17.83 25.43 22.75
N ALA A 54 -16.62 25.57 22.21
CA ALA A 54 -15.43 25.97 22.96
C ALA A 54 -15.51 27.46 23.35
N ALA A 55 -15.23 27.76 24.62
CA ALA A 55 -15.19 29.13 25.13
C ALA A 55 -13.97 29.91 24.57
N PRO A 56 -14.13 31.20 24.24
CA PRO A 56 -13.04 32.02 23.73
C PRO A 56 -11.98 32.28 24.82
N ALA A 57 -10.72 31.93 24.52
CA ALA A 57 -9.59 32.23 25.38
C ALA A 57 -9.22 33.72 25.30
N ALA A 58 -9.09 34.37 26.46
CA ALA A 58 -8.66 35.76 26.59
C ALA A 58 -7.17 35.90 26.25
N THR A 59 -6.85 36.83 25.35
CA THR A 59 -5.47 37.18 24.96
C THR A 59 -4.87 38.18 25.94
N THR A 60 -3.86 37.77 26.71
CA THR A 60 -2.94 38.68 27.41
C THR A 60 -1.80 39.09 26.46
N PRO A 61 -1.46 40.39 26.36
CA PRO A 61 -0.34 40.84 25.55
C PRO A 61 1.01 40.41 26.16
N PRO A 62 1.98 39.94 25.34
CA PRO A 62 3.29 39.57 25.83
C PRO A 62 4.12 40.81 26.25
N PRO A 63 4.91 40.72 27.32
CA PRO A 63 5.81 41.78 27.75
C PRO A 63 6.93 42.01 26.73
N ALA A 64 7.23 43.29 26.46
CA ALA A 64 8.26 43.71 25.53
C ALA A 64 9.65 43.20 25.97
N ALA A 65 10.24 42.29 25.18
CA ALA A 65 11.57 41.75 25.43
C ALA A 65 12.65 42.82 25.13
N ALA A 66 13.59 42.97 26.06
CA ALA A 66 14.77 43.81 25.92
C ALA A 66 15.66 43.32 24.77
N GLN A 67 16.17 44.24 23.96
CA GLN A 67 17.06 43.93 22.85
C GLN A 67 18.41 43.40 23.35
N PRO A 68 18.89 42.23 22.87
CA PRO A 68 20.21 41.73 23.21
C PRO A 68 21.30 42.60 22.61
N VAL A 69 22.26 43.00 23.44
CA VAL A 69 23.50 43.69 23.03
C VAL A 69 24.33 42.73 22.17
N ALA A 70 24.71 43.17 20.97
CA ALA A 70 25.46 42.38 20.00
C ALA A 70 26.85 42.00 20.53
N ALA A 71 27.10 40.70 20.70
CA ALA A 71 28.42 40.16 20.99
C ALA A 71 29.26 40.03 19.71
N PRO A 72 30.59 40.21 19.78
CA PRO A 72 31.50 40.13 18.63
C PRO A 72 31.52 38.72 18.01
N SER A 73 31.26 38.67 16.70
CA SER A 73 31.12 37.45 15.92
C SER A 73 32.46 36.75 15.69
N THR A 74 32.63 35.53 16.20
CA THR A 74 33.71 34.62 15.81
C THR A 74 33.23 33.78 14.60
N PRO A 75 33.76 33.98 13.38
CA PRO A 75 33.17 33.41 12.16
C PRO A 75 33.37 31.88 11.94
N THR A 76 34.00 31.15 12.87
CA THR A 76 34.50 29.79 12.57
C THR A 76 33.65 28.63 13.12
N LEU A 77 32.76 28.85 14.09
CA LEU A 77 31.98 27.74 14.71
C LEU A 77 30.61 27.48 14.06
N VAL A 78 30.06 28.41 13.27
CA VAL A 78 28.72 28.28 12.67
C VAL A 78 28.69 27.26 11.51
N ALA A 79 29.79 27.17 10.74
CA ALA A 79 29.88 26.23 9.63
C ALA A 79 29.91 24.75 10.09
N ARG A 80 30.51 24.47 11.25
CA ARG A 80 30.61 23.09 11.78
C ARG A 80 29.29 22.57 12.33
N ARG A 81 28.50 23.43 13.00
CA ARG A 81 27.18 23.04 13.53
C ARG A 81 26.17 22.73 12.41
N ARG A 82 26.30 23.37 11.24
CA ARG A 82 25.43 23.11 10.07
C ARG A 82 25.65 21.71 9.49
N ALA A 83 26.89 21.25 9.41
CA ALA A 83 27.21 19.91 8.90
C ALA A 83 26.81 18.78 9.87
N GLU A 84 26.76 19.03 11.18
CA GLU A 84 26.27 18.05 12.16
C GLU A 84 24.73 17.94 12.21
N THR A 85 24.00 18.99 11.79
CA THR A 85 22.53 18.94 11.74
C THR A 85 22.00 18.36 10.42
N GLU A 86 22.83 18.25 9.39
CA GLU A 86 22.46 17.62 8.10
C GLU A 86 22.32 16.09 8.17
N GLY A 87 22.68 15.46 9.30
CA GLY A 87 22.58 14.01 9.49
C GLY A 87 21.29 13.52 10.15
N GLU A 88 20.48 14.41 10.73
CA GLU A 88 19.23 14.01 11.37
C GLU A 88 18.14 13.98 10.30
N GLU A 89 17.91 12.81 9.70
CA GLU A 89 16.84 12.61 8.72
C GLU A 89 15.54 13.15 9.31
N ALA A 90 14.90 14.08 8.58
CA ALA A 90 13.61 14.60 8.96
C ALA A 90 12.68 13.43 9.34
N PRO A 91 12.00 13.46 10.52
CA PRO A 91 10.96 12.49 10.86
C PRO A 91 10.10 12.17 9.66
N ARG A 92 9.83 10.88 9.46
CA ARG A 92 9.00 10.39 8.36
C ARG A 92 7.71 9.79 8.90
N GLU A 93 6.59 10.22 8.36
CA GLU A 93 5.28 9.63 8.60
C GLU A 93 5.11 8.37 7.72
N TRP A 94 4.49 7.34 8.28
CA TRP A 94 4.31 6.05 7.64
C TRP A 94 2.85 5.86 7.23
N TYR A 95 2.63 5.67 5.93
CA TYR A 95 1.30 5.41 5.36
C TYR A 95 1.17 4.00 4.77
N GLY A 96 2.13 3.10 5.03
CA GLY A 96 2.16 1.75 4.46
C GLY A 96 0.99 0.85 4.86
N TYR A 97 0.26 1.16 5.93
CA TYR A 97 -0.98 0.43 6.25
C TYR A 97 -2.04 0.61 5.15
N GLN A 98 -2.06 1.74 4.44
CA GLN A 98 -3.03 1.98 3.36
C GLN A 98 -2.74 1.07 2.16
N THR A 99 -1.47 0.93 1.77
CA THR A 99 -1.10 0.01 0.68
C THR A 99 -1.34 -1.44 1.09
N LEU A 100 -1.04 -1.83 2.33
CA LEU A 100 -1.32 -3.16 2.87
C LEU A 100 -2.80 -3.55 2.78
N VAL A 101 -3.73 -2.65 3.14
CA VAL A 101 -5.17 -2.92 3.05
C VAL A 101 -5.59 -3.16 1.60
N VAL A 102 -5.11 -2.33 0.67
CA VAL A 102 -5.42 -2.47 -0.75
C VAL A 102 -4.84 -3.78 -1.32
N ASP A 103 -3.65 -4.16 -0.89
CA ASP A 103 -2.99 -5.40 -1.32
C ASP A 103 -3.72 -6.64 -0.82
N LEU A 104 -4.10 -6.64 0.45
CA LEU A 104 -4.90 -7.71 1.02
C LEU A 104 -6.26 -7.83 0.34
N ALA A 105 -6.89 -6.71 -0.02
CA ALA A 105 -8.12 -6.73 -0.80
C ALA A 105 -7.91 -7.35 -2.20
N GLY A 106 -6.85 -6.94 -2.91
CA GLY A 106 -6.50 -7.48 -4.23
C GLY A 106 -6.19 -8.99 -4.19
N ILE A 107 -5.38 -9.42 -3.22
CA ILE A 107 -5.05 -10.83 -3.01
C ILE A 107 -6.30 -11.62 -2.61
N GLY A 108 -7.11 -11.11 -1.69
CA GLY A 108 -8.34 -11.77 -1.24
C GLY A 108 -9.33 -11.97 -2.38
N MET A 109 -9.53 -10.96 -3.23
CA MET A 109 -10.34 -11.08 -4.45
C MET A 109 -9.77 -12.11 -5.42
N THR A 110 -8.44 -12.10 -5.63
CA THR A 110 -7.77 -13.06 -6.52
C THR A 110 -7.94 -14.49 -6.02
N ALA A 111 -7.76 -14.74 -4.72
CA ALA A 111 -7.95 -16.05 -4.10
C ALA A 111 -9.42 -16.49 -4.12
N GLY A 112 -10.35 -15.56 -3.91
CA GLY A 112 -11.80 -15.82 -3.97
C GLY A 112 -12.32 -16.16 -5.37
N ALA A 113 -11.53 -15.95 -6.43
CA ALA A 113 -11.93 -16.26 -7.80
C ALA A 113 -12.23 -17.74 -8.05
N ALA A 114 -11.79 -18.65 -7.18
CA ALA A 114 -12.21 -20.05 -7.22
C ALA A 114 -13.74 -20.23 -7.11
N GLY A 115 -14.43 -19.31 -6.41
CA GLY A 115 -15.90 -19.28 -6.32
C GLY A 115 -16.57 -18.18 -7.14
N GLY A 116 -15.83 -17.15 -7.57
CA GLY A 116 -16.37 -15.98 -8.29
C GLY A 116 -16.03 -15.92 -9.79
N GLY A 117 -15.24 -16.85 -10.29
CA GLY A 117 -14.83 -16.93 -11.69
C GLY A 117 -13.76 -15.92 -12.11
N TYR A 118 -13.43 -15.96 -13.41
CA TYR A 118 -12.33 -15.20 -14.01
C TYR A 118 -12.44 -13.66 -13.86
N PRO A 119 -13.63 -13.02 -13.94
CA PRO A 119 -13.74 -11.58 -13.74
C PRO A 119 -13.25 -11.13 -12.36
N LEU A 120 -13.52 -11.92 -11.32
CA LEU A 120 -13.07 -11.61 -9.96
C LEU A 120 -11.55 -11.76 -9.82
N ALA A 121 -10.94 -12.75 -10.50
CA ALA A 121 -9.49 -12.89 -10.57
C ALA A 121 -8.83 -11.67 -11.23
N ILE A 122 -9.38 -11.20 -12.36
CA ILE A 122 -8.87 -10.00 -13.04
C ILE A 122 -9.00 -8.78 -12.15
N ALA A 123 -10.16 -8.59 -11.51
CA ALA A 123 -10.38 -7.46 -10.62
C ALA A 123 -9.39 -7.47 -9.45
N GLY A 124 -9.23 -8.62 -8.77
CA GLY A 124 -8.28 -8.78 -7.68
C GLY A 124 -6.83 -8.52 -8.09
N LEU A 125 -6.41 -9.07 -9.24
CA LEU A 125 -5.08 -8.87 -9.76
C LEU A 125 -4.85 -7.41 -10.15
N ALA A 126 -5.82 -6.76 -10.80
CA ALA A 126 -5.74 -5.35 -11.14
C ALA A 126 -5.63 -4.50 -9.86
N THR A 127 -6.45 -4.77 -8.85
CA THR A 127 -6.37 -4.10 -7.54
C THR A 127 -4.99 -4.28 -6.90
N TYR A 128 -4.40 -5.48 -6.92
CA TYR A 128 -3.04 -5.68 -6.42
C TYR A 128 -1.99 -4.91 -7.24
N VAL A 129 -2.08 -4.92 -8.57
CA VAL A 129 -1.05 -4.29 -9.43
C VAL A 129 -1.09 -2.77 -9.37
N VAL A 130 -2.28 -2.16 -9.42
CA VAL A 130 -2.43 -0.69 -9.49
C VAL A 130 -2.86 -0.03 -8.18
N GLY A 131 -3.28 -0.79 -7.19
CA GLY A 131 -3.76 -0.28 -5.91
C GLY A 131 -2.70 0.52 -5.12
N GLY A 132 -1.55 -0.10 -4.84
CA GLY A 132 -0.39 0.58 -4.22
C GLY A 132 0.08 1.82 -5.01
N PRO A 133 0.26 1.72 -6.34
CA PRO A 133 0.67 2.86 -7.15
C PRO A 133 -0.33 4.03 -7.10
N ILE A 134 -1.64 3.77 -7.03
CA ILE A 134 -2.66 4.80 -6.86
C ILE A 134 -2.51 5.50 -5.49
N VAL A 135 -2.24 4.74 -4.42
CA VAL A 135 -1.99 5.30 -3.09
C VAL A 135 -0.75 6.21 -3.11
N HIS A 136 0.37 5.78 -3.71
CA HIS A 136 1.54 6.65 -3.85
C HIS A 136 1.28 7.90 -4.68
N ALA A 137 0.50 7.78 -5.76
CA ALA A 137 0.12 8.90 -6.61
C ALA A 137 -0.74 9.91 -5.83
N ALA A 138 -1.65 9.45 -4.98
CA ALA A 138 -2.48 10.30 -4.13
C ALA A 138 -1.66 11.11 -3.13
N HIS A 139 -0.49 10.61 -2.70
CA HIS A 139 0.47 11.33 -1.85
C HIS A 139 1.49 12.17 -2.67
N GLY A 140 1.31 12.31 -3.98
CA GLY A 140 2.19 13.12 -4.83
C GLY A 140 3.56 12.51 -5.13
N HIS A 141 3.75 11.20 -4.88
CA HIS A 141 5.06 10.54 -5.01
C HIS A 141 5.26 9.85 -6.36
N GLY A 142 5.26 10.60 -7.47
CA GLY A 142 5.31 10.02 -8.83
C GLY A 142 6.46 9.03 -9.11
N ALA A 143 7.66 9.26 -8.56
CA ALA A 143 8.77 8.32 -8.70
C ALA A 143 8.50 6.98 -7.99
N LYS A 144 7.83 7.01 -6.83
CA LYS A 144 7.46 5.80 -6.08
C LYS A 144 6.39 4.99 -6.80
N VAL A 145 5.46 5.65 -7.50
CA VAL A 145 4.45 4.98 -8.36
C VAL A 145 5.14 4.04 -9.36
N ALA A 146 6.18 4.53 -10.05
CA ALA A 146 6.89 3.74 -11.05
C ALA A 146 7.70 2.59 -10.43
N ILE A 147 8.38 2.84 -9.30
CA ILE A 147 9.14 1.81 -8.59
C ILE A 147 8.19 0.72 -8.08
N ASP A 148 7.09 1.12 -7.44
CA ASP A 148 6.09 0.20 -6.87
C ASP A 148 5.45 -0.68 -7.94
N LEU A 149 5.03 -0.10 -9.07
CA LEU A 149 4.53 -0.87 -10.21
C LEU A 149 5.59 -1.86 -10.73
N GLY A 150 6.84 -1.41 -10.81
CA GLY A 150 7.97 -2.23 -11.25
C GLY A 150 8.20 -3.44 -10.34
N ILE A 151 8.20 -3.26 -9.01
CA ILE A 151 8.38 -4.37 -8.06
C ILE A 151 7.17 -5.30 -8.01
N ARG A 152 5.94 -4.77 -8.13
CA ARG A 152 4.70 -5.56 -8.11
C ARG A 152 4.55 -6.48 -9.32
N LEU A 153 5.08 -6.08 -10.48
CA LEU A 153 5.15 -6.93 -11.66
C LEU A 153 6.42 -7.80 -11.66
N GLY A 154 7.55 -7.20 -11.29
CA GLY A 154 8.86 -7.82 -11.36
C GLY A 154 9.05 -8.94 -10.35
N ALA A 155 8.78 -8.68 -9.06
CA ALA A 155 9.06 -9.65 -7.99
C ALA A 155 8.23 -10.94 -8.11
N PRO A 156 6.91 -10.91 -8.35
CA PRO A 156 6.15 -12.14 -8.61
C PRO A 156 6.61 -12.87 -9.87
N THR A 157 6.98 -12.14 -10.93
CA THR A 157 7.49 -12.76 -12.17
C THR A 157 8.81 -13.49 -11.92
N VAL A 158 9.78 -12.83 -11.27
CA VAL A 158 11.07 -13.44 -10.93
C VAL A 158 10.86 -14.61 -9.98
N GLY A 159 10.09 -14.43 -8.91
CA GLY A 159 9.78 -15.49 -7.95
C GLY A 159 9.12 -16.69 -8.62
N GLY A 160 8.14 -16.47 -9.50
CA GLY A 160 7.46 -17.53 -10.23
C GLY A 160 8.39 -18.29 -11.17
N LEU A 161 9.24 -17.59 -11.93
CA LEU A 161 10.23 -18.24 -12.79
C LEU A 161 11.24 -19.05 -11.96
N THR A 162 11.74 -18.51 -10.85
CA THR A 162 12.60 -19.25 -9.91
C THR A 162 11.89 -20.48 -9.36
N GLY A 163 10.63 -20.35 -9.00
CA GLY A 163 9.81 -21.45 -8.50
C GLY A 163 9.62 -22.57 -9.53
N ILE A 164 9.35 -22.24 -10.80
CA ILE A 164 9.26 -23.21 -11.90
C ILE A 164 10.60 -23.94 -12.07
N LEU A 165 11.72 -23.19 -12.10
CA LEU A 165 13.05 -23.78 -12.27
C LEU A 165 13.40 -24.74 -11.14
N LEU A 166 13.09 -24.38 -9.88
CA LEU A 166 13.33 -25.23 -8.72
C LEU A 166 12.40 -26.45 -8.70
N GLY A 167 11.12 -26.27 -9.05
CA GLY A 167 10.16 -27.38 -9.18
C GLY A 167 10.57 -28.39 -10.24
N CYS A 168 11.26 -27.93 -11.29
CA CYS A 168 11.79 -28.77 -12.38
C CYS A 168 13.18 -29.36 -12.13
N ALA A 169 13.84 -29.09 -10.99
CA ALA A 169 15.22 -29.52 -10.76
C ALA A 169 15.40 -31.05 -10.79
N GLY A 170 14.35 -31.83 -10.53
CA GLY A 170 14.32 -33.30 -10.63
C GLY A 170 13.88 -33.86 -11.99
N GLY A 171 13.64 -33.00 -12.99
CA GLY A 171 13.08 -33.36 -14.29
C GLY A 171 11.61 -32.95 -14.43
N CYS A 172 11.27 -32.32 -15.55
CA CYS A 172 9.92 -31.81 -15.85
C CYS A 172 9.20 -32.58 -16.97
N SER A 173 9.54 -33.86 -17.15
CA SER A 173 8.88 -34.72 -18.14
C SER A 173 7.59 -35.34 -17.58
N GLY A 174 6.54 -35.35 -18.39
CA GLY A 174 5.25 -35.95 -18.04
C GLY A 174 4.39 -35.07 -17.12
N ASP A 175 3.20 -35.57 -16.80
CA ASP A 175 2.17 -34.80 -16.09
C ASP A 175 2.61 -34.36 -14.68
N LEU A 176 3.37 -35.21 -13.98
CA LEU A 176 3.91 -34.89 -12.66
C LEU A 176 4.95 -33.77 -12.71
N GLY A 177 5.75 -33.70 -13.79
CA GLY A 177 6.72 -32.62 -13.98
C GLY A 177 6.03 -31.27 -14.21
N GLY A 178 4.98 -31.25 -15.04
CA GLY A 178 4.17 -30.06 -15.26
C GLY A 178 3.51 -29.56 -13.96
N LEU A 179 2.94 -30.47 -13.16
CA LEU A 179 2.35 -30.14 -11.87
C LEU A 179 3.39 -29.58 -10.88
N ALA A 180 4.56 -30.21 -10.77
CA ALA A 180 5.63 -29.73 -9.90
C ALA A 180 6.12 -28.32 -10.31
N GLY A 181 6.27 -28.08 -11.61
CA GLY A 181 6.60 -26.75 -12.15
C GLY A 181 5.53 -25.71 -11.85
N ALA A 182 4.25 -26.05 -12.01
CA ALA A 182 3.13 -25.16 -11.71
C ALA A 182 3.03 -24.82 -10.21
N ILE A 183 3.13 -25.82 -9.32
CA ILE A 183 3.13 -25.61 -7.87
C ILE A 183 4.34 -24.77 -7.46
N GLY A 184 5.53 -25.11 -7.96
CA GLY A 184 6.75 -24.34 -7.71
C GLY A 184 6.60 -22.90 -8.17
N GLY A 185 6.08 -22.69 -9.38
CA GLY A 185 5.82 -21.36 -9.93
C GLY A 185 4.82 -20.54 -9.13
N ALA A 186 3.70 -21.14 -8.74
CA ALA A 186 2.69 -20.47 -7.91
C ALA A 186 3.26 -20.09 -6.54
N PHE A 187 4.00 -21.00 -5.90
CA PHE A 187 4.64 -20.74 -4.61
C PHE A 187 5.69 -19.62 -4.71
N GLY A 188 6.56 -19.69 -5.73
CA GLY A 188 7.59 -18.68 -5.97
C GLY A 188 6.99 -17.31 -6.29
N ALA A 189 5.93 -17.26 -7.10
CA ALA A 189 5.22 -16.01 -7.38
C ALA A 189 4.57 -15.43 -6.12
N GLY A 190 3.96 -16.27 -5.27
CA GLY A 190 3.42 -15.87 -3.97
C GLY A 190 4.47 -15.25 -3.05
N LEU A 191 5.67 -15.85 -2.96
CA LEU A 191 6.79 -15.24 -2.23
C LEU A 191 7.24 -13.91 -2.84
N GLY A 192 7.23 -13.80 -4.18
CA GLY A 192 7.50 -12.55 -4.89
C GLY A 192 6.48 -11.46 -4.56
N VAL A 193 5.19 -11.81 -4.46
CA VAL A 193 4.11 -10.90 -4.03
C VAL A 193 4.37 -10.41 -2.61
N VAL A 194 4.59 -11.31 -1.67
CA VAL A 194 4.88 -10.94 -0.26
C VAL A 194 6.11 -10.03 -0.18
N THR A 195 7.16 -10.32 -0.95
CA THR A 195 8.37 -9.50 -1.01
C THR A 195 8.06 -8.09 -1.54
N ALA A 196 7.28 -7.97 -2.61
CA ALA A 196 6.88 -6.67 -3.14
C ALA A 196 6.11 -5.83 -2.11
N ILE A 197 5.14 -6.44 -1.41
CA ILE A 197 4.32 -5.80 -0.37
C ILE A 197 5.19 -5.30 0.79
N VAL A 198 6.15 -6.11 1.24
CA VAL A 198 7.06 -5.73 2.32
C VAL A 198 7.94 -4.56 1.90
N ILE A 199 8.49 -4.56 0.68
CA ILE A 199 9.33 -3.46 0.19
C ILE A 199 8.51 -2.18 0.06
N ASP A 200 7.33 -2.26 -0.55
CA ASP A 200 6.43 -1.13 -0.69
C ASP A 200 6.08 -0.51 0.67
N SER A 201 5.44 -1.31 1.53
CA SER A 201 4.96 -0.83 2.83
C SER A 201 6.08 -0.36 3.76
N ALA A 202 7.24 -1.03 3.79
CA ALA A 202 8.32 -0.69 4.72
C ALA A 202 9.24 0.43 4.23
N VAL A 203 9.46 0.53 2.91
CA VAL A 203 10.48 1.40 2.32
C VAL A 203 9.84 2.56 1.54
N LEU A 204 8.88 2.28 0.67
CA LEU A 204 8.30 3.30 -0.22
C LEU A 204 7.23 4.15 0.47
N ALA A 205 6.40 3.52 1.31
CA ALA A 205 5.25 4.16 1.95
C ALA A 205 5.61 5.02 3.19
N ARG A 206 6.58 5.90 3.01
CA ARG A 206 7.04 6.90 4.00
C ARG A 206 7.09 8.28 3.38
N GLU A 207 6.54 9.28 4.05
CA GLU A 207 6.65 10.68 3.64
C GLU A 207 7.38 11.50 4.69
N PRO A 208 8.04 12.61 4.34
CA PRO A 208 8.53 13.54 5.35
C PRO A 208 7.35 13.98 6.21
N ALA A 209 7.45 13.79 7.53
CA ALA A 209 6.47 14.34 8.46
C ALA A 209 6.37 15.85 8.18
N GLU A 210 5.15 16.39 8.19
CA GLU A 210 4.98 17.83 8.08
C GLU A 210 5.54 18.46 9.37
N GLN A 211 6.85 18.69 9.39
CA GLN A 211 7.52 19.34 10.51
C GLN A 211 6.99 20.75 10.59
N GLY A 212 6.04 20.95 11.50
CA GLY A 212 5.56 22.25 11.97
C GLY A 212 5.68 23.33 10.91
N LYS A 213 4.96 23.19 9.78
CA LYS A 213 4.59 24.35 8.97
C LYS A 213 3.78 25.22 9.90
N GLU A 214 4.51 26.04 10.67
CA GLU A 214 4.11 27.07 11.60
C GLU A 214 2.65 27.41 11.39
N SER A 215 1.77 26.67 12.09
CA SER A 215 0.30 26.63 11.93
C SER A 215 -0.16 27.43 10.72
N ALA A 216 -0.04 26.85 9.51
CA ALA A 216 -0.32 27.55 8.26
C ALA A 216 -1.56 28.43 8.47
N LYS A 217 -1.33 29.75 8.49
CA LYS A 217 -2.30 30.73 9.00
C LYS A 217 -3.63 30.42 8.34
N TRP A 218 -4.57 29.90 9.13
CA TRP A 218 -5.85 29.39 8.63
C TRP A 218 -6.47 30.44 7.71
N ASP A 219 -6.71 30.08 6.45
CA ASP A 219 -7.17 31.02 5.42
C ASP A 219 -8.70 31.26 5.49
N GLY A 220 -9.34 30.79 6.56
CA GLY A 220 -10.78 30.88 6.77
C GLY A 220 -11.59 29.86 5.96
N LYS A 221 -10.94 28.98 5.19
CA LYS A 221 -11.67 27.97 4.42
C LYS A 221 -11.91 26.71 5.26
N PRO A 222 -13.11 26.12 5.18
CA PRO A 222 -13.36 24.86 5.84
C PRO A 222 -12.52 23.76 5.21
N ILE A 223 -11.80 23.01 6.03
CA ILE A 223 -10.99 21.87 5.62
C ILE A 223 -11.63 20.63 6.23
N VAL A 224 -12.22 19.79 5.39
CA VAL A 224 -12.81 18.51 5.78
C VAL A 224 -11.77 17.41 5.58
N ARG A 225 -11.40 16.69 6.64
CA ARG A 225 -10.46 15.57 6.58
C ARG A 225 -11.11 14.31 7.16
N PRO A 226 -11.12 13.18 6.43
CA PRO A 226 -11.43 11.92 7.06
C PRO A 226 -10.36 11.63 8.12
N GLU A 227 -10.78 11.26 9.32
CA GLU A 227 -9.90 10.94 10.43
C GLU A 227 -10.12 9.49 10.83
N VAL A 228 -9.05 8.71 10.91
CA VAL A 228 -9.07 7.35 11.45
C VAL A 228 -8.19 7.36 12.69
N THR A 229 -8.81 7.24 13.86
CA THR A 229 -8.11 7.22 15.15
C THR A 229 -8.22 5.83 15.77
N SER A 230 -7.09 5.30 16.24
CA SER A 230 -7.06 4.05 17.01
C SER A 230 -7.28 4.36 18.49
N LEU A 231 -8.25 3.67 19.12
CA LEU A 231 -8.56 3.79 20.54
C LEU A 231 -8.26 2.44 21.23
N PRO A 232 -7.92 2.42 22.53
CA PRO A 232 -7.86 1.16 23.27
C PRO A 232 -9.22 0.44 23.20
N GLY A 233 -9.27 -0.69 22.49
CA GLY A 233 -10.50 -1.48 22.30
C GLY A 233 -11.20 -1.33 20.94
N GLY A 234 -10.66 -0.55 19.99
CA GLY A 234 -11.22 -0.46 18.64
C GLY A 234 -10.63 0.65 17.77
N GLY A 235 -11.27 0.90 16.62
CA GLY A 235 -10.96 2.04 15.75
C GLY A 235 -12.18 2.92 15.58
N ALA A 236 -11.97 4.23 15.46
CA ALA A 236 -13.00 5.19 15.09
C ALA A 236 -12.69 5.76 13.70
N VAL A 237 -13.72 5.84 12.86
CA VAL A 237 -13.68 6.59 11.59
C VAL A 237 -14.58 7.79 11.76
N GLY A 238 -14.04 8.97 11.49
CA GLY A 238 -14.74 10.25 11.65
C GLY A 238 -14.37 11.23 10.54
N VAL A 239 -14.95 12.42 10.65
CA VAL A 239 -14.63 13.54 9.78
C VAL A 239 -14.25 14.71 10.68
N GLY A 240 -12.96 15.03 10.70
CA GLY A 240 -12.38 16.16 11.43
C GLY A 240 -12.14 17.35 10.51
N GLY A 241 -12.01 18.55 11.06
CA GLY A 241 -11.77 19.73 10.24
C GLY A 241 -11.70 21.04 11.00
N ALA A 242 -11.25 22.08 10.31
CA ALA A 242 -11.50 23.46 10.68
C ALA A 242 -12.74 23.92 9.89
N PHE A 243 -13.69 24.57 10.55
CA PHE A 243 -14.92 25.10 9.95
C PHE A 243 -15.06 26.59 10.25
#